data_AF-A0A7S4JAW5-F1
#
_entry.id   AF-A0A7S4JAW5-F1
#
_cell.length_a   1.000
_cell.length_b   1.000
_cell.length_c   1.000
_cell.angle_alpha   90.00
_cell.angle_beta   90.00
_cell.angle_gamma   90.00
#
_symmetry.space_group_name_H-M   'P 1'
#
loop_
_entity.id
_entity.type
_entity.pdbx_description
1 polymer ?
#
loop_
_entity_poly.entity_id
_entity_poly.type
_entity_poly.pdbx_seq_one_letter_code
_entity_poly.pdbx_strand_id
1 'polypeptide(L)'
;SLWFYVKRGSGIFVNVGRTIAFKDHDHAARHFGVWGDITHVPAAAAAAGYDSIQYWEHCEGCLCDFELMYTSFTGSGVCPQGLEFRTGVMASQPCACKAVAIGAGGDHAMCIACSSFAASL
;
A
#
# COMPACT_ATOMS: atom_id res chain seq x y z
N SER A 1 -8.54 6.28 -3.08
CA SER A 1 -7.55 5.57 -2.23
C SER A 1 -6.82 4.53 -3.05
N LEU A 2 -5.69 4.04 -2.54
CA LEU A 2 -4.89 2.97 -3.13
C LEU A 2 -4.62 1.94 -2.03
N TRP A 3 -4.76 0.64 -2.33
CA TRP A 3 -4.62 -0.46 -1.38
C TRP A 3 -3.64 -1.50 -1.92
N PHE A 4 -2.77 -2.02 -1.06
CA PHE A 4 -1.91 -3.13 -1.44
C PHE A 4 -1.37 -3.90 -0.22
N TYR A 5 -1.13 -5.19 -0.44
CA TYR A 5 -0.47 -6.05 0.52
C TYR A 5 1.02 -5.75 0.64
N VAL A 6 1.51 -5.72 1.88
CA VAL A 6 2.91 -5.43 2.21
C VAL A 6 3.66 -6.72 2.47
N LYS A 7 4.56 -7.10 1.56
CA LYS A 7 5.48 -8.22 1.77
C LYS A 7 6.76 -7.75 2.44
N ARG A 8 6.91 -8.09 3.73
CA ARG A 8 8.14 -7.86 4.51
C ARG A 8 9.31 -8.63 3.86
N GLY A 9 10.49 -8.02 3.88
CA GLY A 9 11.69 -8.60 3.25
C GLY A 9 11.78 -8.44 1.73
N SER A 10 10.82 -7.77 1.09
CA SER A 10 10.86 -7.47 -0.35
C SER A 10 12.01 -6.56 -0.77
N GLY A 11 12.60 -5.81 0.16
CA GLY A 11 13.61 -4.79 -0.15
C GLY A 11 13.07 -3.57 -0.89
N ILE A 12 11.73 -3.41 -0.91
CA ILE A 12 11.03 -2.27 -1.50
C ILE A 12 10.50 -1.39 -0.37
N PHE A 13 10.70 -0.09 -0.52
CA PHE A 13 10.26 0.92 0.42
C PHE A 13 9.40 1.95 -0.29
N VAL A 14 8.38 2.46 0.40
CA VAL A 14 7.51 3.54 -0.04
C VAL A 14 7.35 4.53 1.10
N ASN A 15 7.18 5.82 0.79
CA ASN A 15 6.86 6.82 1.80
C ASN A 15 5.37 6.81 2.09
N VAL A 16 5.01 6.46 3.32
CA VAL A 16 3.62 6.32 3.77
C VAL A 16 3.02 7.62 4.33
N GLY A 17 3.81 8.67 4.49
CA GLY A 17 3.39 9.94 5.11
C GLY A 17 2.98 9.76 6.57
N ARG A 18 2.01 10.56 7.02
CA ARG A 18 1.41 10.44 8.36
C ARG A 18 0.46 9.25 8.39
N THR A 19 0.92 8.17 9.03
CA THR A 19 0.19 6.91 9.11
C THR A 19 -0.48 6.70 10.47
N ILE A 20 -1.66 6.09 10.44
CA ILE A 20 -2.29 5.44 11.61
C ILE A 20 -2.37 3.93 11.35
N ALA A 21 -2.34 3.11 12.40
CA ALA A 21 -2.36 1.66 12.25
C ALA A 21 -3.53 1.04 13.02
N PHE A 22 -4.16 0.03 12.42
CA PHE A 22 -5.25 -0.74 13.00
C PHE A 22 -5.05 -2.23 12.78
N LYS A 23 -5.78 -3.02 13.57
CA LYS A 23 -5.82 -4.47 13.41
C LYS A 23 -6.31 -4.84 12.02
N ASP A 24 -7.52 -4.41 11.70
CA ASP A 24 -8.26 -4.74 10.48
C ASP A 24 -9.12 -3.53 10.05
N HIS A 25 -9.87 -3.69 8.96
CA HIS A 25 -10.77 -2.65 8.45
C HIS A 25 -11.87 -2.28 9.46
N ASP A 26 -12.36 -3.27 10.21
CA ASP A 26 -13.41 -3.12 11.21
C ASP A 26 -12.95 -2.16 12.32
N HIS A 27 -11.72 -2.31 12.82
CA HIS A 27 -11.12 -1.44 13.83
C HIS A 27 -10.89 -0.01 13.32
N ALA A 28 -10.57 0.16 12.03
CA ALA A 28 -10.48 1.50 11.44
C ALA A 28 -11.87 2.15 11.30
N ALA A 29 -12.85 1.43 10.74
CA ALA A 29 -14.22 1.92 10.62
C ALA A 29 -14.82 2.28 11.98
N ARG A 30 -14.50 1.46 12.99
CA ARG A 30 -14.76 1.69 14.42
C ARG A 30 -14.28 3.06 14.87
N HIS A 31 -12.98 3.28 14.70
CA HIS A 31 -12.29 4.48 15.12
C HIS A 31 -12.83 5.76 14.45
N PHE A 32 -13.12 5.69 13.15
CA PHE A 32 -13.55 6.84 12.37
C PHE A 32 -15.07 7.08 12.35
N GLY A 33 -15.87 6.23 13.00
CA GLY A 33 -17.32 6.42 13.06
C GLY A 33 -18.06 6.03 11.78
N VAL A 34 -17.45 5.26 10.88
CA VAL A 34 -17.97 4.92 9.53
C VAL A 34 -18.30 3.42 9.37
N TRP A 35 -18.83 2.85 10.44
CA TRP A 35 -19.17 1.44 10.61
C TRP A 35 -20.09 0.90 9.51
N GLY A 36 -19.83 -0.34 9.07
CA GLY A 36 -20.66 -1.06 8.09
C GLY A 36 -20.31 -0.78 6.63
N ASP A 37 -19.46 0.22 6.34
CA ASP A 37 -18.99 0.51 5.00
C ASP A 37 -17.53 1.02 5.00
N ILE A 38 -16.61 0.10 4.70
CA ILE A 38 -15.16 0.39 4.67
C ILE A 38 -14.78 1.42 3.60
N THR A 39 -15.65 1.67 2.60
CA THR A 39 -15.37 2.61 1.51
C THR A 39 -15.29 4.06 1.98
N HIS A 40 -15.86 4.37 3.15
CA HIS A 40 -15.76 5.70 3.78
C HIS A 40 -14.50 5.90 4.64
N VAL A 41 -13.80 4.82 5.02
CA VAL A 41 -12.60 4.89 5.87
C VAL A 41 -11.51 5.78 5.27
N PRO A 42 -11.17 5.72 3.96
CA PRO A 42 -10.14 6.57 3.40
C PRO A 42 -10.46 8.07 3.51
N ALA A 43 -11.70 8.46 3.25
CA ALA A 43 -12.12 9.86 3.32
C ALA A 43 -12.08 10.38 4.77
N ALA A 44 -12.53 9.57 5.73
CA ALA A 44 -12.49 9.94 7.14
C ALA A 44 -11.06 10.06 7.67
N ALA A 45 -10.16 9.15 7.27
CA ALA A 45 -8.75 9.22 7.64
C ALA A 45 -8.04 10.43 7.02
N ALA A 46 -8.32 10.76 5.76
CA ALA A 46 -7.83 11.99 5.12
C ALA A 46 -8.32 13.23 5.87
N ALA A 47 -9.61 13.29 6.24
CA ALA A 47 -10.18 14.39 7.01
C ALA A 47 -9.55 14.54 8.40
N ALA A 48 -9.09 13.44 8.99
CA ALA A 48 -8.31 13.43 10.23
C ALA A 48 -6.81 13.74 10.05
N GLY A 49 -6.37 14.03 8.82
CA GLY A 49 -5.00 14.42 8.49
C GLY A 49 -4.02 13.26 8.33
N TYR A 50 -4.50 12.04 8.06
CA TYR A 50 -3.64 10.89 7.75
C TYR A 50 -3.49 10.72 6.23
N ASP A 51 -2.26 10.44 5.81
CA ASP A 51 -1.93 10.12 4.41
C ASP A 51 -2.15 8.63 4.12
N SER A 52 -2.05 7.78 5.16
CA SER A 52 -2.23 6.35 5.02
C SER A 52 -2.71 5.65 6.29
N ILE A 53 -3.19 4.42 6.10
CA ILE A 53 -3.54 3.46 7.14
C ILE A 53 -2.75 2.16 6.92
N GLN A 54 -2.17 1.62 7.98
CA GLN A 54 -1.62 0.26 8.00
C GLN A 54 -2.54 -0.70 8.74
N TYR A 55 -2.85 -1.82 8.11
CA TYR A 55 -3.54 -2.95 8.70
C TYR A 55 -2.53 -4.07 8.92
N TRP A 56 -2.46 -4.62 10.13
CA TRP A 56 -1.54 -5.74 10.44
C TRP A 56 -2.22 -7.10 10.47
N GLU A 57 -3.54 -7.15 10.30
CA GLU A 57 -4.36 -8.36 10.21
C GLU A 57 -5.50 -8.12 9.21
N HIS A 58 -5.18 -8.12 7.92
CA HIS A 58 -6.19 -8.16 6.85
C HIS A 58 -6.24 -9.55 6.23
N CYS A 59 -7.43 -10.15 6.14
CA CYS A 59 -7.64 -11.49 5.59
C CYS A 59 -8.69 -11.46 4.48
N GLU A 60 -8.30 -11.84 3.26
CA GLU A 60 -9.21 -12.07 2.13
C GLU A 60 -9.07 -13.53 1.66
N GLY A 61 -10.06 -14.35 2.04
CA GLY A 61 -10.01 -15.79 1.78
C GLY A 61 -8.84 -16.45 2.53
N CYS A 62 -7.92 -17.06 1.78
CA CYS A 62 -6.73 -17.72 2.32
C CYS A 62 -5.50 -16.81 2.40
N LEU A 63 -5.63 -15.53 2.06
CA LEU A 63 -4.55 -14.55 2.16
C LEU A 63 -4.74 -13.71 3.42
N CYS A 64 -3.83 -13.86 4.39
CA CYS A 64 -3.77 -13.04 5.59
C CYS A 64 -2.41 -12.35 5.66
N ASP A 65 -2.38 -11.02 5.53
CA ASP A 65 -1.14 -10.26 5.52
C ASP A 65 -1.33 -8.80 5.97
N PHE A 66 -0.23 -8.07 6.05
CA PHE A 66 -0.23 -6.63 6.22
C PHE A 66 -0.80 -5.97 4.96
N GLU A 67 -1.66 -4.98 5.15
CA GLU A 67 -2.17 -4.15 4.06
C GLU A 67 -1.87 -2.68 4.36
N LEU A 68 -1.47 -1.95 3.33
CA LEU A 68 -1.29 -0.51 3.36
C LEU A 68 -2.33 0.15 2.48
N MET A 69 -2.99 1.16 3.01
CA MET A 69 -3.97 1.98 2.32
C MET A 69 -3.54 3.45 2.29
N TYR A 70 -3.43 4.07 1.12
CA TYR A 70 -3.30 5.52 0.99
C TYR A 70 -4.68 6.17 0.90
N THR A 71 -4.87 7.22 1.70
CA THR A 71 -6.16 7.90 1.85
C THR A 71 -6.55 8.66 0.59
N SER A 72 -5.58 9.35 -0.02
CA SER A 72 -5.72 10.05 -1.30
C SER A 72 -4.61 9.61 -2.26
N PHE A 73 -5.02 9.10 -3.42
CA PHE A 73 -4.08 8.72 -4.46
C PHE A 73 -4.74 8.83 -5.83
N THR A 74 -4.03 9.41 -6.79
CA THR A 74 -4.46 9.50 -8.19
C THR A 74 -3.71 8.48 -9.03
N GLY A 75 -4.45 7.53 -9.59
CA GLY A 75 -3.90 6.47 -10.43
C GLY A 75 -4.49 5.12 -10.07
N SER A 76 -4.52 4.22 -11.05
CA SER A 76 -4.94 2.84 -10.87
C SER A 76 -3.85 1.91 -11.43
N GLY A 77 -3.77 0.69 -10.89
CA GLY A 77 -2.85 -0.35 -11.35
C GLY A 77 -1.67 -0.62 -10.41
N VAL A 78 -0.85 -1.60 -10.81
CA VAL A 78 0.25 -2.17 -10.01
C VAL A 78 1.38 -1.18 -9.76
N CYS A 79 1.60 -0.26 -10.70
CA CYS A 79 2.60 0.81 -10.60
C CYS A 79 1.92 2.16 -10.59
N PRO A 80 1.32 2.55 -9.45
CA PRO A 80 0.61 3.80 -9.32
C PRO A 80 1.54 5.00 -9.58
N GLN A 81 1.12 5.91 -10.46
CA GLN A 81 1.88 7.12 -10.77
C GLN A 81 1.88 8.07 -9.57
N GLY A 82 3.04 8.65 -9.23
CA GLY A 82 3.18 9.61 -8.13
C GLY A 82 3.61 8.99 -6.79
N LEU A 83 3.69 7.65 -6.69
CA LEU A 83 4.30 6.99 -5.55
C LEU A 83 5.80 6.82 -5.80
N GLU A 84 6.64 7.34 -4.89
CA GLU A 84 8.08 7.09 -4.91
C GLU A 84 8.39 5.72 -4.34
N PHE A 85 8.93 4.84 -5.18
CA PHE A 85 9.48 3.56 -4.75
C PHE A 85 10.99 3.68 -4.55
N ARG A 86 11.49 3.05 -3.48
CA ARG A 86 12.91 3.02 -3.13
C ARG A 86 13.37 1.61 -2.79
N THR A 87 14.68 1.38 -2.87
CA THR A 87 15.33 0.10 -2.55
C THR A 87 16.72 0.31 -1.94
N GLY A 88 17.46 -0.77 -1.71
CA GLY A 88 18.76 -0.75 -1.06
C GLY A 88 18.69 -0.58 0.46
N VAL A 89 19.85 -0.61 1.11
CA VAL A 89 19.95 -0.41 2.57
C VAL A 89 19.38 0.95 2.92
N MET A 90 18.45 0.99 3.88
CA MET A 90 17.77 2.21 4.34
C MET A 90 17.09 3.00 3.21
N ALA A 91 16.54 2.30 2.20
CA ALA A 91 15.90 2.93 1.05
C ALA A 91 16.83 3.91 0.28
N SER A 92 18.14 3.69 0.29
CA SER A 92 19.13 4.64 -0.26
C SER A 92 19.07 4.82 -1.78
N GLN A 93 18.46 3.89 -2.52
CA GLN A 93 18.44 3.92 -3.99
C GLN A 93 17.03 4.13 -4.53
N PRO A 94 16.88 4.88 -5.65
CA PRO A 94 15.60 4.97 -6.35
C PRO A 94 15.21 3.61 -6.93
N CYS A 95 13.91 3.34 -6.99
CA CYS A 95 13.36 2.13 -7.59
C CYS A 95 12.34 2.51 -8.66
N ALA A 96 12.56 2.05 -9.89
CA ALA A 96 11.53 2.12 -10.91
C ALA A 96 10.53 0.98 -10.67
N CYS A 97 9.26 1.33 -10.51
CA CYS A 97 8.21 0.34 -10.38
C CYS A 97 8.07 -0.45 -11.68
N LYS A 98 8.20 -1.77 -11.59
CA LYS A 98 7.89 -2.70 -12.68
C LYS A 98 6.78 -3.63 -12.24
N ALA A 99 5.63 -3.52 -12.91
CA ALA A 99 4.53 -4.45 -12.73
C ALA A 99 4.97 -5.85 -13.22
N VAL A 100 4.77 -6.86 -12.40
CA VAL A 100 5.00 -8.26 -12.77
C VAL A 100 3.64 -8.94 -12.82
N ALA A 101 3.35 -9.65 -13.91
CA ALA A 101 2.16 -10.48 -13.96
C ALA A 101 2.39 -11.73 -13.10
N ILE A 102 1.49 -12.01 -12.15
CA ILE A 102 1.39 -13.34 -11.54
C ILE A 102 0.29 -14.10 -12.26
N GLY A 103 0.62 -15.32 -12.70
CA GLY A 103 -0.29 -16.15 -13.45
C GLY A 103 -1.60 -16.41 -12.70
N ALA A 104 -2.71 -16.11 -13.38
CA ALA A 104 -4.07 -16.58 -13.19
C ALA A 104 -4.69 -16.47 -11.77
N GLY A 105 -5.45 -15.39 -11.56
CA GLY A 105 -6.63 -15.42 -10.67
C GLY A 105 -6.79 -14.22 -9.73
N GLY A 106 -7.49 -13.18 -10.19
CA GLY A 106 -8.05 -12.12 -9.34
C GLY A 106 -7.60 -10.70 -9.71
N ASP A 107 -8.46 -9.71 -9.46
CA ASP A 107 -8.21 -8.27 -9.62
C ASP A 107 -7.10 -7.71 -8.69
N HIS A 108 -6.46 -8.59 -7.92
CA HIS A 108 -5.36 -8.29 -7.01
C HIS A 108 -4.04 -8.58 -7.74
N ALA A 109 -3.58 -7.63 -8.54
CA ALA A 109 -2.33 -7.80 -9.26
C ALA A 109 -1.13 -7.78 -8.28
N MET A 110 -0.30 -8.81 -8.37
CA MET A 110 0.72 -9.15 -7.38
C MET A 110 2.14 -8.85 -7.88
N CYS A 111 2.99 -8.37 -6.97
CA CYS A 111 4.42 -8.11 -7.13
C CYS A 111 4.83 -6.91 -8.01
N ILE A 112 5.34 -5.90 -7.31
CA ILE A 112 6.20 -4.87 -7.87
C ILE A 112 7.64 -5.36 -7.75
N ALA A 113 8.43 -5.19 -8.80
CA ALA A 113 9.88 -5.33 -8.74
C ALA A 113 10.56 -3.97 -8.89
N CYS A 114 11.71 -3.81 -8.23
CA CYS A 114 12.61 -2.70 -8.46
C CYS A 114 13.62 -3.10 -9.53
N SER A 115 13.62 -2.43 -10.68
CA SER A 115 14.80 -2.44 -11.55
C SER A 115 15.79 -1.39 -11.07
N SER A 116 17.07 -1.75 -11.01
CA SER A 116 18.13 -0.78 -10.79
C SER A 116 18.11 0.24 -11.94
N PHE A 117 18.18 1.52 -11.59
CA PHE A 117 18.70 2.51 -12.53
C PHE A 117 20.18 2.17 -12.69
N ALA A 118 20.62 1.85 -13.91
CA ALA A 118 22.04 1.81 -14.19
C ALA A 118 22.59 3.18 -13.78
N ALA A 119 23.45 3.20 -12.75
CA ALA A 119 24.18 4.40 -12.43
C ALA A 119 24.99 4.75 -13.69
N SER A 120 24.60 5.81 -14.39
CA SER A 120 25.49 6.42 -15.37
C SER A 120 26.66 6.96 -14.56
N LEU A 121 27.76 6.20 -14.58
CA LEU A 121 29.08 6.64 -14.15
C LEU A 121 29.60 7.70 -15.12
#